data_AF-A0A7V3D454-F1
#
_entry.id   AF-A0A7V3D454-F1
#
_cell.length_a   1.000
_cell.length_b   1.000
_cell.length_c   1.000
_cell.angle_alpha   90.00
_cell.angle_beta   90.00
_cell.angle_gamma   90.00
#
_symmetry.space_group_name_H-M   'P 1'
#
loop_
_entity.id
_entity.type
_entity.pdbx_description
1 polymer ?
#
loop_
_entity_poly.entity_id
_entity_poly.type
_entity_poly.pdbx_seq_one_letter_code
_entity_poly.pdbx_strand_id
1 'polypeptide(L)'
;MELRALLKEVREHYVQRLRGAIASFQAEEGMQVATEVALRDETGQVIVEGALDLPMRVDAVLFPPNGDPEALTVEEEVGYGFAPRTFTWDGLEVILGPFSWQDLLIKLADVPEDVDWSPLRDWFVEWFREEEDGDGHLLGVIHFLSDPELAGESRDLVVDLGSAPVEAFEGLLDAIAAVGVTQAELGDLEGL
;
A
#
# COMPACT_ATOMS: atom_id res chain seq x y z
N MET A 1 -15.04 16.37 8.89
CA MET A 1 -15.21 14.98 8.41
C MET A 1 -14.39 14.08 9.31
N GLU A 2 -14.93 12.97 9.80
CA GLU A 2 -14.19 11.99 10.62
C GLU A 2 -13.03 11.36 9.83
N LEU A 3 -11.92 10.98 10.48
CA LEU A 3 -10.75 10.38 9.83
C LEU A 3 -11.12 9.17 8.95
N ARG A 4 -11.91 8.26 9.51
CA ARG A 4 -12.36 7.05 8.80
C ARG A 4 -13.19 7.34 7.55
N ALA A 5 -13.97 8.42 7.56
CA ALA A 5 -14.74 8.81 6.38
C ALA A 5 -13.84 9.38 5.28
N LEU A 6 -12.83 10.18 5.66
CA LEU A 6 -11.81 10.66 4.73
C LEU A 6 -11.05 9.49 4.08
N LEU A 7 -10.56 8.54 4.89
CA LEU A 7 -9.80 7.39 4.37
C LEU A 7 -10.64 6.53 3.41
N LYS A 8 -11.95 6.40 3.67
CA LYS A 8 -12.87 5.73 2.73
C LYS A 8 -12.96 6.45 1.39
N GLU A 9 -12.97 7.79 1.38
CA GLU A 9 -13.00 8.58 0.15
C GLU A 9 -11.69 8.45 -0.64
N VAL A 10 -10.54 8.57 0.03
CA VAL A 10 -9.20 8.38 -0.58
C VAL A 10 -9.09 6.98 -1.19
N ARG A 11 -9.41 5.94 -0.41
CA ARG A 11 -9.40 4.56 -0.86
C ARG A 11 -10.32 4.34 -2.06
N GLU A 12 -11.57 4.79 -1.97
CA GLU A 12 -12.55 4.53 -3.02
C GLU A 12 -12.18 5.27 -4.32
N HIS A 13 -11.49 6.41 -4.25
CA HIS A 13 -10.97 7.10 -5.43
C HIS A 13 -10.05 6.19 -6.25
N TYR A 14 -9.03 5.62 -5.61
CA TYR A 14 -8.09 4.70 -6.25
C TYR A 14 -8.76 3.36 -6.63
N VAL A 15 -9.49 2.73 -5.70
CA VAL A 15 -10.05 1.40 -5.93
C VAL A 15 -11.09 1.42 -7.06
N GLN A 16 -11.81 2.52 -7.29
CA GLN A 16 -12.67 2.66 -8.47
C GLN A 16 -11.88 2.67 -9.77
N ARG A 17 -10.73 3.35 -9.80
CA ARG A 17 -9.82 3.37 -10.95
C ARG A 17 -9.27 1.98 -11.23
N LEU A 18 -8.78 1.29 -10.20
CA LEU A 18 -8.29 -0.09 -10.29
C LEU A 18 -9.35 -1.04 -10.85
N ARG A 19 -10.58 -1.02 -10.28
CA ARG A 19 -11.70 -1.82 -10.80
C ARG A 19 -12.03 -1.48 -12.24
N GLY A 20 -12.01 -0.20 -12.61
CA GLY A 20 -12.27 0.26 -13.96
C GLY A 20 -11.26 -0.29 -14.98
N ALA A 21 -9.97 -0.25 -14.64
CA ALA A 21 -8.90 -0.78 -15.47
C ALA A 21 -9.00 -2.31 -15.65
N ILE A 22 -9.22 -3.05 -14.55
CA ILE A 22 -9.43 -4.50 -14.58
C ILE A 22 -10.65 -4.84 -15.46
N ALA A 23 -11.77 -4.16 -15.25
CA ALA A 23 -13.00 -4.40 -15.99
C ALA A 23 -12.86 -4.11 -17.50
N SER A 24 -12.04 -3.12 -17.90
CA SER A 24 -11.80 -2.86 -19.32
C SER A 24 -11.08 -4.03 -20.01
N PHE A 25 -10.08 -4.63 -19.36
CA PHE A 25 -9.39 -5.79 -19.92
C PHE A 25 -10.24 -7.06 -19.87
N GLN A 26 -11.00 -7.28 -18.80
CA GLN A 26 -11.94 -8.41 -18.71
C GLN A 26 -13.03 -8.40 -19.80
N ALA A 27 -13.35 -7.22 -20.36
CA ALA A 27 -14.31 -7.09 -21.45
C ALA A 27 -13.74 -7.46 -22.83
N GLU A 28 -12.42 -7.61 -22.96
CA GLU A 28 -11.77 -7.98 -24.22
C GLU A 28 -11.94 -9.47 -24.53
N GLU A 29 -12.26 -9.79 -25.78
CA GLU A 29 -12.52 -11.17 -26.19
C GLU A 29 -11.27 -12.04 -26.04
N GLY A 30 -11.37 -13.09 -25.21
CA GLY A 30 -10.30 -14.04 -24.97
C GLY A 30 -9.22 -13.58 -23.98
N MET A 31 -9.35 -12.39 -23.40
CA MET A 31 -8.48 -11.92 -22.33
C MET A 31 -8.81 -12.62 -21.01
N GLN A 32 -7.81 -13.17 -20.33
CA GLN A 32 -7.95 -13.57 -18.92
C GLN A 32 -7.19 -12.59 -18.03
N VAL A 33 -7.71 -12.35 -16.82
CA VAL A 33 -7.12 -11.41 -15.87
C VAL A 33 -7.09 -12.08 -14.51
N ALA A 34 -5.89 -12.19 -13.93
CA ALA A 34 -5.71 -12.50 -12.51
C ALA A 34 -5.39 -11.19 -11.79
N THR A 35 -6.01 -10.96 -10.63
CA THR A 35 -5.90 -9.69 -9.90
C THR A 35 -5.08 -9.85 -8.64
N GLU A 36 -4.35 -8.81 -8.26
CA GLU A 36 -3.57 -8.72 -7.02
C GLU A 36 -2.68 -9.94 -6.84
N VAL A 37 -1.84 -10.25 -7.84
CA VAL A 37 -1.05 -11.50 -7.90
C VAL A 37 0.30 -11.32 -7.22
N ALA A 38 0.66 -12.21 -6.29
CA ALA A 38 1.96 -12.19 -5.64
C ALA A 38 3.08 -12.58 -6.62
N LEU A 39 4.21 -11.88 -6.56
CA LEU A 39 5.36 -12.24 -7.37
C LEU A 39 5.98 -13.54 -6.86
N ARG A 40 6.15 -14.50 -7.76
CA ARG A 40 6.65 -15.85 -7.49
C ARG A 40 7.82 -16.18 -8.40
N ASP A 41 8.74 -17.00 -7.91
CA ASP A 41 9.84 -17.54 -8.70
C ASP A 41 9.39 -18.70 -9.61
N GLU A 42 10.32 -19.28 -10.36
CA GLU A 42 10.05 -20.41 -11.27
C GLU A 42 9.57 -21.68 -10.55
N THR A 43 9.73 -21.77 -9.23
CA THR A 43 9.26 -22.88 -8.39
C THR A 43 7.86 -22.61 -7.80
N GLY A 44 7.32 -21.41 -7.98
CA GLY A 44 6.05 -20.96 -7.44
C GLY A 44 6.12 -20.39 -6.01
N GLN A 45 7.33 -20.25 -5.46
CA GLN A 45 7.53 -19.65 -4.15
C GLN A 45 7.47 -18.12 -4.26
N VAL A 46 6.83 -17.45 -3.30
CA VAL A 46 6.79 -15.98 -3.28
C VAL A 46 8.20 -15.41 -3.11
N ILE A 47 8.51 -14.42 -3.94
CA ILE A 47 9.79 -13.70 -3.90
C ILE A 47 9.67 -12.61 -2.83
N VAL A 48 10.71 -12.51 -2.01
CA VAL A 48 10.86 -11.44 -1.03
C VAL A 48 12.12 -10.63 -1.33
N GLU A 49 12.08 -9.34 -1.04
CA GLU A 49 13.19 -8.42 -1.27
C GLU A 49 13.38 -7.45 -0.08
N GLY A 50 14.52 -6.77 -0.08
CA GLY A 50 14.82 -5.72 0.89
C GLY A 50 15.35 -6.20 2.24
N ALA A 51 15.55 -5.25 3.15
CA ALA A 51 15.98 -5.47 4.52
C ALA A 51 14.85 -6.03 5.41
N LEU A 52 13.59 -5.79 5.05
CA LEU A 52 12.43 -6.34 5.75
C LEU A 52 12.01 -7.74 5.25
N ASP A 53 12.66 -8.27 4.20
CA ASP A 53 12.32 -9.55 3.56
C ASP A 53 10.83 -9.62 3.19
N LEU A 54 10.32 -8.60 2.49
CA LEU A 54 8.89 -8.47 2.17
C LEU A 54 8.56 -8.86 0.74
N PRO A 55 7.40 -9.50 0.50
CA PRO A 55 6.93 -9.78 -0.85
C PRO A 55 6.20 -8.59 -1.48
N MET A 56 5.90 -8.71 -2.78
CA MET A 56 5.19 -7.71 -3.55
C MET A 56 4.07 -8.34 -4.40
N ARG A 57 2.98 -7.59 -4.59
CA ARG A 57 1.90 -7.91 -5.52
C ARG A 57 1.84 -6.89 -6.64
N VAL A 58 1.37 -7.34 -7.81
CA VAL A 58 0.97 -6.45 -8.91
C VAL A 58 -0.55 -6.35 -8.95
N ASP A 59 -1.09 -5.22 -9.42
CA ASP A 59 -2.54 -4.96 -9.50
C ASP A 59 -3.28 -6.05 -10.27
N ALA A 60 -2.72 -6.46 -11.42
CA ALA A 60 -3.21 -7.60 -12.18
C ALA A 60 -2.13 -8.18 -13.10
N VAL A 61 -2.36 -9.41 -13.53
CA VAL A 61 -1.66 -10.05 -14.65
C VAL A 61 -2.68 -10.33 -15.74
N LEU A 62 -2.40 -9.80 -16.93
CA LEU A 62 -3.18 -9.97 -18.13
C LEU A 62 -2.65 -11.17 -18.91
N PHE A 63 -3.53 -12.01 -19.43
CA PHE A 63 -3.19 -13.16 -20.26
C PHE A 63 -3.89 -13.01 -21.62
N PRO A 64 -3.21 -12.38 -22.60
CA PRO A 64 -3.75 -12.24 -23.95
C PRO A 64 -3.89 -13.61 -24.64
N PRO A 65 -4.88 -13.81 -25.53
CA PRO A 65 -5.13 -15.10 -26.17
C PRO A 65 -3.98 -15.60 -27.07
N ASN A 66 -3.12 -14.69 -27.53
CA ASN A 66 -1.97 -15.00 -28.39
C ASN A 66 -0.72 -14.16 -27.99
N GLY A 67 -0.46 -14.01 -26.69
CA GLY A 67 0.65 -13.22 -26.18
C GLY A 67 1.23 -13.79 -24.90
N ASP A 68 2.34 -13.20 -24.46
CA ASP A 68 2.91 -13.48 -23.15
C ASP A 68 2.10 -12.76 -22.05
N PRO A 69 2.10 -13.25 -20.81
CA PRO A 69 1.47 -12.54 -19.71
C PRO A 69 2.11 -11.16 -19.46
N GLU A 70 1.28 -10.17 -19.16
CA GLU A 70 1.72 -8.79 -18.91
C GLU A 70 1.23 -8.33 -17.54
N ALA A 71 2.13 -7.75 -16.73
CA ALA A 71 1.75 -7.14 -15.47
C ALA A 71 1.09 -5.76 -15.73
N LEU A 72 -0.02 -5.52 -15.06
CA LEU A 72 -0.68 -4.24 -15.01
C LEU A 72 -0.34 -3.57 -13.68
N THR A 73 0.02 -2.29 -13.74
CA THR A 73 0.10 -1.38 -12.60
C THR A 73 -0.77 -0.16 -12.92
N VAL A 74 -1.68 0.17 -12.02
CA VAL A 74 -2.63 1.26 -12.12
C VAL A 74 -2.08 2.44 -11.33
N GLU A 75 -1.42 3.35 -12.03
CA GLU A 75 -0.94 4.58 -11.43
C GLU A 75 -2.03 5.67 -11.41
N GLU A 76 -1.98 6.51 -10.40
CA GLU A 76 -2.77 7.74 -10.30
C GLU A 76 -1.83 8.94 -10.36
N GLU A 77 -1.94 9.73 -11.44
CA GLU A 77 -1.08 10.91 -11.65
C GLU A 77 -1.34 12.02 -10.61
N VAL A 78 -2.54 12.08 -10.04
CA VAL A 78 -2.95 13.11 -9.08
C VAL A 78 -3.72 12.46 -7.95
N GLY A 79 -3.11 12.41 -6.77
CA GLY A 79 -3.73 11.82 -5.58
C GLY A 79 -4.98 12.56 -5.09
N TYR A 80 -5.65 11.97 -4.12
CA TYR A 80 -6.88 12.53 -3.57
C TYR A 80 -6.59 13.76 -2.70
N GLY A 81 -7.00 14.94 -3.17
CA GLY A 81 -6.74 16.21 -2.50
C GLY A 81 -7.64 16.47 -1.28
N PHE A 82 -7.05 16.76 -0.13
CA PHE A 82 -7.76 17.22 1.07
C PHE A 82 -6.90 18.14 1.95
N ALA A 83 -7.53 18.89 2.86
CA ALA A 83 -6.77 19.73 3.79
C ALA A 83 -6.04 18.86 4.84
N PRO A 84 -4.73 19.09 5.07
CA PRO A 84 -3.95 18.34 6.04
C PRO A 84 -4.56 18.34 7.45
N ARG A 85 -4.31 17.26 8.18
CA ARG A 85 -4.90 17.03 9.50
C ARG A 85 -3.87 16.59 10.49
N THR A 86 -3.98 17.11 11.71
CA THR A 86 -3.18 16.66 12.84
C THR A 86 -4.07 15.98 13.86
N PHE A 87 -3.65 14.82 14.34
CA PHE A 87 -4.35 14.08 15.40
C PHE A 87 -3.37 13.21 16.18
N THR A 88 -3.82 12.65 17.30
CA THR A 88 -3.06 11.68 18.09
C THR A 88 -3.68 10.30 17.92
N TRP A 89 -2.85 9.28 17.74
CA TRP A 89 -3.23 7.87 17.65
C TRP A 89 -2.41 7.06 18.65
N ASP A 90 -3.02 6.61 19.75
CA ASP A 90 -2.34 5.84 20.80
C ASP A 90 -1.00 6.44 21.29
N GLY A 91 -0.91 7.78 21.31
CA GLY A 91 0.28 8.53 21.74
C GLY A 91 1.22 8.94 20.60
N LEU A 92 1.01 8.43 19.38
CA LEU A 92 1.67 8.90 18.17
C LEU A 92 1.04 10.21 17.70
N GLU A 93 1.86 11.25 17.48
CA GLU A 93 1.42 12.46 16.80
C GLU A 93 1.46 12.25 15.29
N VAL A 94 0.30 12.37 14.63
CA VAL A 94 0.16 12.10 13.19
C VAL A 94 -0.21 13.38 12.46
N ILE A 95 0.54 13.71 11.41
CA ILE A 95 0.19 14.73 10.42
C ILE A 95 -0.14 14.00 9.12
N LEU A 96 -1.40 14.05 8.70
CA LEU A 96 -1.90 13.42 7.49
C LEU A 96 -2.19 14.47 6.41
N GLY A 97 -1.43 14.43 5.33
CA GLY A 97 -1.61 15.22 4.11
C GLY A 97 -2.25 14.43 2.97
N PRO A 98 -2.61 15.09 1.86
CA PRO A 98 -3.04 14.43 0.62
C PRO A 98 -2.16 13.26 0.20
N PHE A 99 -2.75 12.19 -0.29
CA PHE A 99 -2.00 11.04 -0.83
C PHE A 99 -2.88 10.23 -1.79
N SER A 100 -2.23 9.35 -2.55
CA SER A 100 -2.89 8.31 -3.34
C SER A 100 -2.86 7.01 -2.55
N TRP A 101 -3.94 6.23 -2.56
CA TRP A 101 -4.04 5.03 -1.70
C TRP A 101 -2.93 3.99 -1.97
N GLN A 102 -2.46 3.93 -3.22
CA GLN A 102 -1.39 3.08 -3.70
C GLN A 102 0.02 3.70 -3.62
N ASP A 103 0.13 4.93 -3.11
CA ASP A 103 1.41 5.65 -2.98
C ASP A 103 1.38 6.57 -1.75
N LEU A 104 1.39 5.95 -0.58
CA LEU A 104 1.44 6.65 0.70
C LEU A 104 2.89 6.77 1.16
N LEU A 105 3.45 7.97 1.06
CA LEU A 105 4.71 8.31 1.72
C LEU A 105 4.52 8.45 3.22
N ILE A 106 5.42 7.87 4.01
CA ILE A 106 5.44 7.95 5.47
C ILE A 106 6.83 8.43 5.88
N LYS A 107 6.90 9.48 6.68
CA LYS A 107 8.14 9.96 7.29
C LYS A 107 8.04 9.82 8.79
N LEU A 108 9.00 9.10 9.36
CA LEU A 108 9.08 8.85 10.79
C LEU A 108 10.25 9.64 11.36
N ALA A 109 9.98 10.53 12.31
CA ALA A 109 11.01 11.31 12.98
C ALA A 109 11.55 10.57 14.22
N ASP A 110 12.75 10.95 14.66
CA ASP A 110 13.38 10.49 15.91
C ASP A 110 13.49 8.95 16.02
N VAL A 111 13.67 8.27 14.89
CA VAL A 111 13.77 6.80 14.86
C VAL A 111 15.12 6.36 15.42
N PRO A 112 15.15 5.49 16.46
CA PRO A 112 16.40 4.95 16.99
C PRO A 112 17.22 4.18 15.94
N GLU A 113 18.55 4.16 16.08
CA GLU A 113 19.42 3.42 15.16
C GLU A 113 19.17 1.89 15.20
N ASP A 114 18.80 1.37 16.37
CA ASP A 114 18.54 -0.05 16.65
C ASP A 114 17.04 -0.36 16.73
N VAL A 115 16.22 0.43 16.04
CA VAL A 115 14.76 0.26 16.01
C VAL A 115 14.35 -1.14 15.52
N ASP A 116 13.31 -1.68 16.17
CA ASP A 116 12.69 -2.94 15.76
C ASP A 116 11.57 -2.67 14.76
N TRP A 117 11.78 -3.09 13.50
CA TRP A 117 10.81 -2.95 12.41
C TRP A 117 9.80 -4.12 12.34
N SER A 118 9.91 -5.11 13.24
CA SER A 118 9.00 -6.26 13.23
C SER A 118 7.52 -5.89 13.31
N PRO A 119 7.06 -4.83 14.01
CA PRO A 119 5.64 -4.46 14.00
C PRO A 119 5.12 -4.09 12.60
N LEU A 120 5.90 -3.34 11.82
CA LEU A 120 5.55 -2.98 10.45
C LEU A 120 5.57 -4.19 9.52
N ARG A 121 6.56 -5.06 9.66
CA ARG A 121 6.65 -6.31 8.89
C ARG A 121 5.46 -7.23 9.18
N ASP A 122 5.12 -7.41 10.46
CA ASP A 122 4.05 -8.30 10.87
C ASP A 122 2.68 -7.77 10.44
N TRP A 123 2.46 -6.44 10.52
CA TRP A 123 1.31 -5.77 9.92
C TRP A 123 1.23 -6.02 8.41
N PHE A 124 2.35 -5.89 7.70
CA PHE A 124 2.40 -6.10 6.26
C PHE A 124 1.97 -7.53 5.90
N VAL A 125 2.56 -8.53 6.53
CA VAL A 125 2.28 -9.95 6.26
C VAL A 125 0.81 -10.30 6.51
N GLU A 126 0.21 -9.72 7.56
CA GLU A 126 -1.22 -9.91 7.86
C GLU A 126 -2.12 -9.46 6.70
N TRP A 127 -1.83 -8.28 6.13
CA TRP A 127 -2.66 -7.69 5.07
C TRP A 127 -2.27 -8.13 3.66
N PHE A 128 -1.06 -8.64 3.45
CA PHE A 128 -0.59 -9.13 2.16
C PHE A 128 -1.23 -10.45 1.74
N ARG A 129 -1.53 -11.31 2.73
CA ARG A 129 -2.19 -12.63 2.56
C ARG A 129 -1.57 -13.47 1.43
N GLU A 130 -0.33 -13.90 1.61
CA GLU A 130 0.51 -14.59 0.61
C GLU A 130 -0.18 -15.73 -0.17
N GLU A 131 -1.07 -16.47 0.49
CA GLU A 131 -1.72 -17.67 -0.05
C GLU A 131 -2.90 -17.36 -1.00
N GLU A 132 -3.33 -16.10 -1.09
CA GLU A 132 -4.49 -15.69 -1.89
C GLU A 132 -4.03 -15.01 -3.18
N ASP A 133 -4.59 -15.39 -4.33
CA ASP A 133 -4.46 -14.62 -5.58
C ASP A 133 -5.88 -14.41 -6.13
N GLY A 134 -6.15 -13.24 -6.71
CA GLY A 134 -7.47 -12.89 -7.21
C GLY A 134 -7.75 -13.54 -8.57
N ASP A 135 -8.94 -14.10 -8.73
CA ASP A 135 -9.41 -14.70 -9.98
C ASP A 135 -10.13 -13.69 -10.89
N GLY A 136 -9.74 -12.41 -10.79
CA GLY A 136 -10.42 -11.28 -11.43
C GLY A 136 -11.22 -10.42 -10.44
N HIS A 137 -11.21 -10.76 -9.16
CA HIS A 137 -11.81 -9.99 -8.06
C HIS A 137 -10.75 -9.48 -7.09
N LEU A 138 -10.99 -8.28 -6.53
CA LEU A 138 -10.14 -7.70 -5.49
C LEU A 138 -10.31 -8.44 -4.15
N LEU A 139 -9.21 -8.82 -3.54
CA LEU A 139 -9.05 -9.58 -2.30
C LEU A 139 -9.13 -8.70 -1.03
N GLY A 140 -8.90 -7.40 -1.17
CA GLY A 140 -8.77 -6.48 -0.03
C GLY A 140 -7.41 -6.60 0.66
N VAL A 141 -6.33 -6.63 -0.12
CA VAL A 141 -4.94 -6.82 0.33
C VAL A 141 -4.07 -5.61 0.02
N ILE A 142 -2.96 -5.48 0.75
CA ILE A 142 -1.90 -4.50 0.45
C ILE A 142 -0.94 -5.08 -0.59
N HIS A 143 -0.27 -4.21 -1.35
CA HIS A 143 0.60 -4.65 -2.45
C HIS A 143 2.08 -4.48 -2.16
N PHE A 144 2.46 -3.44 -1.43
CA PHE A 144 3.88 -3.11 -1.23
C PHE A 144 4.12 -2.26 0.02
N LEU A 145 5.29 -2.46 0.63
CA LEU A 145 5.91 -1.62 1.65
C LEU A 145 7.40 -1.58 1.36
N SER A 146 7.95 -0.38 1.18
CA SER A 146 9.39 -0.22 0.98
C SER A 146 10.16 -0.50 2.26
N ASP A 147 11.46 -0.75 2.12
CA ASP A 147 12.36 -0.66 3.26
C ASP A 147 12.36 0.77 3.84
N PRO A 148 12.61 0.93 5.15
CA PRO A 148 12.83 2.23 5.75
C PRO A 148 14.18 2.81 5.32
N GLU A 149 14.16 3.93 4.59
CA GLU A 149 15.36 4.60 4.11
C GLU A 149 15.71 5.83 4.94
N LEU A 150 17.01 6.12 5.13
CA LEU A 150 17.43 7.37 5.78
C LEU A 150 17.24 8.56 4.85
N ALA A 151 16.39 9.51 5.23
CA ALA A 151 16.19 10.77 4.49
C ALA A 151 16.41 11.97 5.43
N GLY A 152 17.66 12.44 5.52
CA GLY A 152 18.02 13.50 6.46
C GLY A 152 17.94 13.02 7.91
N GLU A 153 16.94 13.49 8.66
CA GLU A 153 16.69 13.10 10.07
C GLU A 153 15.48 12.15 10.21
N SER A 154 14.77 11.84 9.12
CA SER A 154 13.65 10.89 9.13
C SER A 154 14.01 9.52 8.55
N ARG A 155 13.17 8.54 8.86
CA ARG A 155 13.04 7.31 8.07
C ARG A 155 11.83 7.44 7.17
N ASP A 156 12.06 7.31 5.87
CA ASP A 156 11.01 7.42 4.88
C ASP A 156 10.65 6.01 4.38
N LEU A 157 9.35 5.75 4.25
CA LEU A 157 8.79 4.51 3.71
C LEU A 157 7.67 4.84 2.73
N VAL A 158 7.45 3.98 1.75
CA VAL A 158 6.32 4.08 0.81
C VAL A 158 5.45 2.84 0.97
N VAL A 159 4.13 3.04 1.00
CA VAL A 159 3.14 1.97 1.12
C VAL A 159 2.18 2.02 -0.06
N ASP A 160 2.01 0.87 -0.71
CA ASP A 160 0.89 0.61 -1.60
C ASP A 160 -0.15 -0.22 -0.84
N LEU A 161 -1.25 0.42 -0.45
CA LEU A 161 -2.31 -0.23 0.29
C LEU A 161 -3.21 -1.10 -0.61
N GLY A 162 -2.97 -1.15 -1.92
CA GLY A 162 -3.72 -1.98 -2.87
C GLY A 162 -5.22 -1.81 -2.73
N SER A 163 -5.96 -2.92 -2.68
CA SER A 163 -7.40 -2.89 -2.40
C SER A 163 -7.74 -2.99 -0.92
N ALA A 164 -6.75 -3.01 -0.01
CA ALA A 164 -6.93 -3.20 1.42
C ALA A 164 -7.98 -2.23 2.01
N PRO A 165 -8.75 -2.68 3.01
CA PRO A 165 -9.79 -1.85 3.62
C PRO A 165 -9.16 -0.76 4.51
N VAL A 166 -9.97 0.18 4.98
CA VAL A 166 -9.48 1.30 5.84
C VAL A 166 -8.90 0.78 7.15
N GLU A 167 -9.37 -0.36 7.62
CA GLU A 167 -8.83 -1.10 8.76
C GLU A 167 -7.34 -1.43 8.60
N ALA A 168 -6.84 -1.62 7.37
CA ALA A 168 -5.41 -1.84 7.13
C ALA A 168 -4.59 -0.58 7.40
N PHE A 169 -5.10 0.60 7.03
CA PHE A 169 -4.48 1.88 7.37
C PHE A 169 -4.51 2.13 8.89
N GLU A 170 -5.62 1.80 9.56
CA GLU A 170 -5.73 1.91 11.02
C GLU A 170 -4.66 1.00 11.69
N GLY A 171 -4.51 -0.24 11.22
CA GLY A 171 -3.46 -1.16 11.69
C GLY A 171 -2.04 -0.70 11.36
N LEU A 172 -1.84 0.06 10.28
CA LEU A 172 -0.54 0.67 9.97
C LEU A 172 -0.16 1.72 11.02
N LEU A 173 -1.11 2.54 11.47
CA LEU A 173 -0.88 3.49 12.55
C LEU A 173 -0.54 2.77 13.86
N ASP A 174 -1.22 1.65 14.16
CA ASP A 174 -0.88 0.81 15.31
C ASP A 174 0.56 0.27 15.20
N ALA A 175 0.95 -0.20 14.01
CA ALA A 175 2.29 -0.71 13.75
C ALA A 175 3.36 0.39 13.91
N ILE A 176 3.13 1.59 13.38
CA ILE A 176 4.03 2.75 13.53
C ILE A 176 4.15 3.15 15.00
N ALA A 177 3.04 3.21 15.75
CA ALA A 177 3.08 3.49 17.18
C ALA A 177 3.89 2.43 17.95
N ALA A 178 3.79 1.16 17.56
CA ALA A 178 4.53 0.06 18.17
C ALA A 178 6.04 0.07 17.85
N VAL A 179 6.47 0.69 16.74
CA VAL A 179 7.89 0.97 16.44
C VAL A 179 8.51 1.93 17.47
N GLY A 180 7.68 2.71 18.18
CA GLY A 180 8.10 3.57 19.29
C GLY A 180 8.49 4.99 18.89
N VAL A 181 8.10 5.42 17.69
CA VAL A 181 8.27 6.81 17.23
C VAL A 181 7.17 7.69 17.83
N THR A 182 7.48 8.98 18.03
CA THR A 182 6.53 9.94 18.61
C THR A 182 5.79 10.78 17.59
N GLN A 183 6.33 10.89 16.37
CA GLN A 183 5.74 11.68 15.29
C GLN A 183 5.84 10.95 13.96
N ALA A 184 4.72 10.95 13.21
CA ALA A 184 4.65 10.44 11.86
C ALA A 184 3.96 11.45 10.93
N GLU A 185 4.56 11.64 9.77
CA GLU A 185 4.04 12.43 8.66
C GLU A 185 3.62 11.48 7.54
N LEU A 186 2.37 11.56 7.10
CA LEU A 186 1.77 10.66 6.12
C LEU A 186 1.22 11.46 4.93
N GLY A 187 1.63 11.11 3.72
CA GLY A 187 1.24 11.78 2.48
C GLY A 187 2.12 12.96 2.09
N ASP A 188 1.68 13.69 1.08
CA ASP A 188 2.32 14.90 0.59
C ASP A 188 2.04 16.07 1.54
N LEU A 189 3.12 16.54 2.16
CA LEU A 189 3.15 17.69 3.05
C LEU A 189 4.09 18.78 2.52
N GLU A 190 4.59 18.67 1.29
CA GLU A 190 5.45 19.68 0.71
C GLU A 190 4.67 21.00 0.53
N GLY A 191 5.09 22.04 1.23
CA GLY A 191 4.50 23.38 1.15
C GLY A 191 3.52 23.75 2.26
N LEU A 192 3.44 22.98 3.33
CA LEU A 192 2.85 23.41 4.61
C LEU A 192 3.75 24.39 5.40
#